data_AF-A0A938BZ76-F1
#
_entry.id   AF-A0A938BZ76-F1
#
_cell.length_a   1.000
_cell.length_b   1.000
_cell.length_c   1.000
_cell.angle_alpha   90.00
_cell.angle_beta   90.00
_cell.angle_gamma   90.00
#
_symmetry.space_group_name_H-M   'P 1'
#
loop_
_entity.id
_entity.type
_entity.pdbx_description
1 polymer ?
#
loop_
_entity_poly.entity_id
_entity_poly.type
_entity_poly.pdbx_seq_one_letter_code
_entity_poly.pdbx_strand_id
1 'polypeptide(L)'
;MVAGNGHLPGFPDHGQWLGRVRGSGIRRRHHARHDPLWRGLNSAHNILLQLLAETGLVGTLIALGALLAWAWRPGWSTNADNPEPAWVLAVVGTQLIHSLVEFPLRSAHFLGLTALIMGTGIATPLRAAPGRGGSRWALPALVMMCVALATGLALSLRDYVLLNVTQVTGTSTTLASRGDAQRDAKTIGALAQGIFAPVAETRIVLGYPLEQPADPEIIAMSARVMRYWPSSAVAVRRALLLAQAGKPEEAGKLIDRAVRAFPTRCSAMRATLERARLANPAAIEQLLTRLARNQGIDCS
;
A
#
# COMPACT_ATOMS: atom_id res chain seq x y z
N MET A 1 -17.79 37.23 28.79
CA MET A 1 -17.80 35.79 29.07
C MET A 1 -17.59 35.06 27.75
N VAL A 2 -16.39 34.51 27.59
CA VAL A 2 -15.87 33.51 26.63
C VAL A 2 -16.40 33.52 25.19
N ALA A 3 -15.59 34.11 24.30
CA ALA A 3 -15.45 33.74 22.90
C ALA A 3 -14.54 32.49 22.79
N GLY A 4 -14.90 31.54 21.92
CA GLY A 4 -14.10 30.35 21.63
C GLY A 4 -13.79 30.26 20.14
N ASN A 5 -12.72 30.93 19.71
CA ASN A 5 -12.13 30.77 18.37
C ASN A 5 -11.34 29.45 18.32
N GLY A 6 -11.86 28.46 17.59
CA GLY A 6 -11.10 27.28 17.18
C GLY A 6 -10.21 27.62 15.97
N HIS A 7 -9.00 28.10 16.21
CA HIS A 7 -7.95 28.19 15.20
C HIS A 7 -7.36 26.79 14.95
N LEU A 8 -7.61 26.24 13.76
CA LEU A 8 -6.82 25.12 13.23
C LEU A 8 -5.46 25.69 12.75
N PRO A 9 -4.31 25.13 13.16
CA PRO A 9 -3.02 25.58 12.66
C PRO A 9 -2.90 25.23 11.17
N GLY A 10 -2.62 26.26 10.37
CA GLY A 10 -2.56 26.20 8.92
C GLY A 10 -1.47 25.27 8.40
N PHE A 11 -1.85 24.44 7.44
CA PHE A 11 -0.93 23.91 6.44
C PHE A 11 -0.24 25.09 5.74
N PRO A 12 1.10 25.11 5.61
CA PRO A 12 1.77 26.09 4.77
C PRO A 12 1.32 25.88 3.31
N ASP A 13 1.14 26.98 2.57
CA ASP A 13 0.86 26.97 1.13
C ASP A 13 2.00 26.31 0.34
N HIS A 14 1.98 24.97 0.21
CA HIS A 14 3.02 24.19 -0.48
C HIS A 14 2.87 24.19 -2.03
N GLY A 15 2.22 25.20 -2.60
CA GLY A 15 2.07 25.37 -4.05
C GLY A 15 3.32 25.86 -4.80
N GLN A 16 4.37 26.29 -4.10
CA GLN A 16 5.52 26.99 -4.72
C GLN A 16 6.77 26.14 -4.98
N TRP A 17 6.81 24.87 -4.54
CA TRP A 17 8.06 24.09 -4.55
C TRP A 17 8.33 23.30 -5.84
N LEU A 18 7.36 23.20 -6.76
CA LEU A 18 7.48 22.39 -7.99
C LEU A 18 8.07 23.16 -9.18
N GLY A 19 8.77 24.26 -8.93
CA GLY A 19 9.09 25.25 -9.95
C GLY A 19 10.56 25.58 -10.17
N ARG A 20 11.54 24.72 -9.83
CA ARG A 20 12.94 25.07 -10.13
C ARG A 20 13.84 23.84 -10.33
N VAL A 21 13.76 23.25 -11.52
CA VAL A 21 14.87 22.43 -12.06
C VAL A 21 15.36 23.12 -13.32
N ARG A 22 16.56 23.69 -13.24
CA ARG A 22 17.26 24.30 -14.38
C ARG A 22 17.94 23.16 -15.13
N GLY A 23 17.65 23.02 -16.42
CA GLY A 23 18.11 21.91 -17.23
C GLY A 23 19.63 21.86 -17.40
N SER A 24 20.21 20.70 -17.15
CA SER A 24 21.45 20.24 -17.76
C SER A 24 21.30 18.74 -18.04
N GLY A 25 21.33 18.40 -19.33
CA GLY A 25 20.92 17.09 -19.84
C GLY A 25 21.75 15.93 -19.33
N ILE A 26 21.07 14.83 -18.98
CA ILE A 26 21.68 13.50 -18.87
C ILE A 26 20.83 12.51 -19.67
N ARG A 27 21.49 11.91 -20.66
CA ARG A 27 20.96 10.94 -21.60
C ARG A 27 21.04 9.54 -20.98
N ARG A 28 19.93 8.79 -21.03
CA ARG A 28 19.81 7.30 -20.95
C ARG A 28 20.02 6.68 -19.56
N ARG A 29 19.39 5.56 -19.15
CA ARG A 29 18.78 4.43 -19.88
C ARG A 29 17.51 3.95 -19.16
N HIS A 30 16.45 3.68 -19.92
CA HIS A 30 15.29 2.90 -19.47
C HIS A 30 15.68 1.42 -19.37
N HIS A 31 15.93 0.95 -18.15
CA HIS A 31 15.81 -0.48 -17.83
C HIS A 31 15.21 -0.59 -16.43
N ALA A 32 13.88 -0.55 -16.36
CA ALA A 32 13.15 -1.10 -15.24
C ALA A 32 13.32 -2.63 -15.29
N ARG A 33 14.40 -3.15 -14.71
CA ARG A 33 14.45 -4.57 -14.34
C ARG A 33 13.48 -4.78 -13.19
N HIS A 34 12.32 -5.34 -13.52
CA HIS A 34 11.39 -5.88 -12.55
C HIS A 34 12.03 -7.14 -11.94
N ASP A 35 12.76 -6.99 -10.84
CA ASP A 35 13.44 -8.11 -10.18
C ASP A 35 12.65 -8.69 -8.98
N PRO A 36 12.74 -10.02 -8.76
CA PRO A 36 11.67 -10.86 -8.21
C PRO A 36 11.62 -10.96 -6.67
N LEU A 37 12.56 -10.32 -5.97
CA LEU A 37 12.82 -10.54 -4.54
C LEU A 37 11.77 -9.93 -3.60
N TRP A 38 10.88 -9.07 -4.08
CA TRP A 38 9.79 -8.50 -3.25
C TRP A 38 8.66 -9.49 -2.94
N ARG A 39 8.64 -10.68 -3.55
CA ARG A 39 7.62 -11.70 -3.26
C ARG A 39 7.80 -12.39 -1.91
N GLY A 40 9.00 -12.41 -1.32
CA GLY A 40 9.32 -13.31 -0.20
C GLY A 40 9.11 -12.78 1.21
N LEU A 41 8.86 -11.48 1.41
CA LEU A 41 8.85 -10.86 2.75
C LEU A 41 7.49 -10.32 3.20
N ASN A 42 6.45 -10.37 2.36
CA ASN A 42 5.24 -9.56 2.58
C ASN A 42 3.97 -10.29 3.01
N SER A 43 3.99 -11.60 3.24
CA SER A 43 2.86 -12.30 3.86
C SER A 43 3.32 -13.62 4.46
N ALA A 44 2.75 -14.00 5.61
CA ALA A 44 2.68 -15.42 5.93
C ALA A 44 1.92 -16.06 4.75
N HIS A 45 2.55 -17.01 4.06
CA HIS A 45 1.96 -17.76 2.95
C HIS A 45 0.88 -18.72 3.46
N ASN A 46 0.02 -18.25 4.36
CA ASN A 46 -0.95 -19.02 5.10
C ASN A 46 -2.08 -18.09 5.58
N ILE A 47 -3.25 -18.21 4.95
CA ILE A 47 -4.43 -17.40 5.25
C ILE A 47 -4.86 -17.45 6.72
N LEU A 48 -4.60 -18.55 7.44
CA LEU A 48 -4.93 -18.67 8.87
C LEU A 48 -4.01 -17.81 9.74
N LEU A 49 -2.70 -17.87 9.49
CA LEU A 49 -1.73 -17.03 10.18
C LEU A 49 -1.97 -15.55 9.86
N GLN A 50 -2.36 -15.25 8.62
CA GLN A 50 -2.72 -13.90 8.22
C GLN A 50 -3.97 -13.38 8.96
N LEU A 51 -5.06 -14.16 8.99
CA LEU A 51 -6.28 -13.80 9.73
C LEU A 51 -5.98 -13.62 11.22
N LEU A 52 -5.15 -14.50 11.80
CA LEU A 52 -4.76 -14.42 13.20
C LEU A 52 -3.94 -13.15 13.49
N ALA A 53 -3.05 -12.75 12.59
CA ALA A 53 -2.25 -11.54 12.72
C ALA A 53 -3.09 -10.26 12.55
N GLU A 54 -4.08 -10.25 11.64
CA GLU A 54 -4.89 -9.06 11.33
C GLU A 54 -6.09 -8.89 12.27
N THR A 55 -6.72 -9.99 12.68
CA THR A 55 -8.02 -9.95 13.39
C THR A 55 -7.98 -10.62 14.77
N GLY A 56 -6.86 -11.24 15.13
CA GLY A 56 -6.73 -12.04 16.35
C GLY A 56 -7.56 -13.33 16.31
N LEU A 57 -7.54 -14.08 17.40
CA LEU A 57 -8.22 -15.37 17.48
C LEU A 57 -9.73 -15.27 17.22
N VAL A 58 -10.37 -14.23 17.78
CA VAL A 58 -11.82 -14.03 17.67
C VAL A 58 -12.23 -13.79 16.22
N GLY A 59 -11.55 -12.87 15.51
CA GLY A 59 -11.86 -12.60 14.11
C GLY A 59 -11.60 -13.79 13.20
N THR A 60 -10.51 -14.55 13.45
CA THR A 60 -10.23 -15.80 12.72
C THR A 60 -11.34 -16.83 12.92
N LEU A 61 -11.82 -17.04 14.15
CA LEU A 61 -12.90 -17.98 14.43
C LEU A 61 -14.22 -17.58 13.77
N ILE A 62 -14.55 -16.28 13.74
CA ILE A 62 -15.74 -15.78 13.03
C ILE A 62 -15.63 -16.05 11.53
N ALA A 63 -14.49 -15.74 10.92
CA ALA A 63 -14.27 -15.94 9.49
C ALA A 63 -14.32 -17.44 9.11
N LEU A 64 -13.68 -18.30 9.89
CA LEU A 64 -13.73 -19.75 9.71
C LEU A 64 -15.13 -20.30 9.92
N GLY A 65 -15.83 -19.86 10.97
CA GLY A 65 -17.21 -20.26 11.23
C GLY A 65 -18.15 -19.89 10.08
N ALA A 66 -18.03 -18.69 9.52
CA ALA A 66 -18.80 -18.27 8.37
C ALA A 66 -18.49 -19.09 7.10
N LEU A 67 -17.22 -19.37 6.84
CA LEU A 67 -16.78 -20.20 5.71
C LEU A 67 -17.30 -21.63 5.82
N LEU A 68 -17.20 -22.21 7.02
CA LEU A 68 -17.68 -23.55 7.34
C LEU A 68 -19.21 -23.64 7.23
N ALA A 69 -19.94 -22.65 7.77
CA ALA A 69 -21.39 -22.57 7.62
C ALA A 69 -21.82 -22.46 6.14
N TRP A 70 -21.08 -21.69 5.34
CA TRP A 70 -21.29 -21.62 3.90
C TRP A 70 -21.01 -22.96 3.20
N ALA A 71 -19.94 -23.66 3.58
CA ALA A 71 -19.57 -24.97 3.01
C ALA A 71 -20.53 -26.10 3.42
N TRP A 72 -21.16 -26.03 4.60
CA TRP A 72 -22.09 -27.05 5.11
C TRP A 72 -23.57 -26.74 4.87
N ARG A 73 -23.90 -25.67 4.15
CA ARG A 73 -25.31 -25.33 3.88
C ARG A 73 -26.05 -26.47 3.15
N PRO A 74 -27.32 -26.73 3.48
CA PRO A 74 -28.16 -27.65 2.71
C PRO A 74 -28.28 -27.17 1.26
N GLY A 75 -28.00 -28.03 0.29
CA GLY A 75 -28.05 -27.69 -1.14
C GLY A 75 -26.75 -27.95 -1.92
N TRP A 76 -25.65 -28.30 -1.24
CA TRP A 76 -24.42 -28.81 -1.87
C TRP A 76 -24.52 -30.26 -2.35
N SER A 77 -25.71 -30.78 -2.65
CA SER A 77 -25.84 -32.16 -3.16
C SER A 77 -25.17 -32.27 -4.52
N THR A 78 -23.98 -32.87 -4.55
CA THR A 78 -23.22 -33.12 -5.78
C THR A 78 -23.61 -34.50 -6.32
N ASN A 79 -24.42 -34.53 -7.36
CA ASN A 79 -24.73 -35.75 -8.10
C ASN A 79 -24.34 -35.56 -9.57
N ALA A 80 -24.30 -36.65 -10.35
CA ALA A 80 -23.96 -36.58 -11.78
C ALA A 80 -24.84 -35.57 -12.56
N ASP A 81 -26.09 -35.40 -12.13
CA ASP A 81 -27.06 -34.49 -12.76
C ASP A 81 -26.97 -33.03 -12.28
N ASN A 82 -26.14 -32.74 -11.27
CA ASN A 82 -25.94 -31.40 -10.73
C ASN A 82 -24.47 -31.16 -10.33
N PRO A 83 -23.57 -30.94 -11.31
CA PRO A 83 -22.14 -30.75 -11.05
C PRO A 83 -21.78 -29.33 -10.58
N GLU A 84 -22.68 -28.35 -10.70
CA GLU A 84 -22.41 -26.94 -10.40
C GLU A 84 -21.90 -26.72 -8.96
N PRO A 85 -22.50 -27.33 -7.91
CA PRO A 85 -22.01 -27.17 -6.55
C PRO A 85 -20.62 -27.80 -6.37
N ALA A 86 -20.33 -28.91 -7.06
CA ALA A 86 -19.00 -29.53 -7.02
C ALA A 86 -17.94 -28.60 -7.63
N TRP A 87 -18.27 -27.95 -8.74
CA TRP A 87 -17.38 -27.00 -9.41
C TRP A 87 -17.11 -25.75 -8.55
N VAL A 88 -18.15 -25.17 -7.94
CA VAL A 88 -17.98 -24.00 -7.06
C VAL A 88 -17.11 -24.35 -5.85
N LEU A 89 -17.32 -25.50 -5.20
CA LEU A 89 -16.45 -25.99 -4.11
C LEU A 89 -15.02 -26.21 -4.58
N ALA A 90 -14.83 -26.79 -5.76
CA ALA A 90 -13.51 -27.05 -6.31
C ALA A 90 -12.74 -25.75 -6.58
N VAL A 91 -13.37 -24.73 -7.17
CA VAL A 91 -12.71 -23.45 -7.46
C VAL A 91 -12.42 -22.67 -6.18
N VAL A 92 -13.39 -22.56 -5.26
CA VAL A 92 -13.17 -21.88 -3.97
C VAL A 92 -12.13 -22.61 -3.14
N GLY A 93 -12.21 -23.94 -3.06
CA GLY A 93 -11.27 -24.79 -2.35
C GLY A 93 -9.86 -24.68 -2.91
N THR A 94 -9.71 -24.71 -4.24
CA THR A 94 -8.41 -24.50 -4.90
C THR A 94 -7.82 -23.15 -4.50
N GLN A 95 -8.62 -22.07 -4.52
CA GLN A 95 -8.12 -20.74 -4.16
C GLN A 95 -7.69 -20.66 -2.68
N LEU A 96 -8.42 -21.31 -1.78
CA LEU A 96 -8.08 -21.38 -0.36
C LEU A 96 -6.81 -22.19 -0.11
N ILE A 97 -6.66 -23.33 -0.78
CA ILE A 97 -5.44 -24.16 -0.71
C ILE A 97 -4.24 -23.39 -1.27
N HIS A 98 -4.40 -22.73 -2.41
CA HIS A 98 -3.35 -21.90 -3.00
C HIS A 98 -2.95 -20.75 -2.05
N SER A 99 -3.92 -20.25 -1.27
CA SER A 99 -3.70 -19.24 -0.22
C SER A 99 -3.09 -19.76 1.07
N LEU A 100 -3.09 -21.08 1.25
CA LEU A 100 -2.45 -21.76 2.38
C LEU A 100 -1.00 -22.15 2.07
N VAL A 101 -0.63 -22.26 0.79
CA VAL A 101 0.65 -22.83 0.36
C VAL A 101 1.53 -21.83 -0.38
N GLU A 102 0.96 -20.99 -1.26
CA GLU A 102 1.76 -20.21 -2.22
C GLU A 102 1.51 -18.71 -2.18
N PHE A 103 0.26 -18.24 -2.34
CA PHE A 103 -0.03 -16.81 -2.54
C PHE A 103 -1.18 -16.32 -1.67
N PRO A 104 -1.02 -15.23 -0.89
CA PRO A 104 -2.06 -14.79 0.02
C PRO A 104 -3.34 -14.38 -0.72
N LEU A 105 -4.50 -14.89 -0.25
CA LEU A 105 -5.83 -14.51 -0.76
C LEU A 105 -6.10 -13.00 -0.66
N ARG A 106 -5.32 -12.28 0.15
CA ARG A 106 -5.37 -10.83 0.41
C ARG A 106 -5.45 -9.95 -0.85
N SER A 107 -4.89 -10.38 -1.98
CA SER A 107 -4.99 -9.60 -3.20
C SER A 107 -6.46 -9.47 -3.61
N ALA A 108 -6.92 -8.24 -3.85
CA ALA A 108 -8.31 -7.95 -4.21
C ALA A 108 -8.81 -8.78 -5.41
N HIS A 109 -7.93 -9.13 -6.34
CA HIS A 109 -8.27 -9.95 -7.50
C HIS A 109 -8.58 -11.40 -7.13
N PHE A 110 -7.85 -11.99 -6.16
CA PHE A 110 -8.13 -13.34 -5.66
C PHE A 110 -9.33 -13.34 -4.72
N LEU A 111 -9.34 -12.43 -3.73
CA LEU A 111 -10.43 -12.33 -2.76
C LEU A 111 -11.76 -11.99 -3.42
N GLY A 112 -11.76 -11.02 -4.35
CA GLY A 112 -12.96 -10.58 -5.05
C GLY A 112 -13.54 -11.68 -5.94
N LEU A 113 -12.69 -12.39 -6.69
CA LEU A 113 -13.13 -13.53 -7.50
C LEU A 113 -13.70 -14.65 -6.62
N THR A 114 -13.03 -15.00 -5.52
CA THR A 114 -13.53 -15.99 -4.57
C THR A 114 -14.88 -15.59 -3.98
N ALA A 115 -15.03 -14.33 -3.57
CA ALA A 115 -16.29 -13.82 -3.04
C ALA A 115 -17.44 -13.86 -4.06
N LEU A 116 -17.17 -13.52 -5.32
CA LEU A 116 -18.15 -13.60 -6.41
C LEU A 116 -18.61 -15.04 -6.64
N ILE A 117 -17.67 -15.99 -6.72
CA ILE A 117 -17.96 -17.42 -6.91
C ILE A 117 -18.68 -18.02 -5.70
N MET A 118 -18.31 -17.62 -4.48
CA MET A 118 -19.05 -17.99 -3.27
C MET A 118 -20.49 -17.48 -3.33
N GLY A 119 -20.70 -16.28 -3.88
CA GLY A 119 -22.00 -15.66 -4.09
C GLY A 119 -22.87 -16.37 -5.12
N THR A 120 -22.30 -16.85 -6.25
CA THR A 120 -23.07 -17.63 -7.24
C THR A 120 -23.53 -18.97 -6.67
N GLY A 121 -22.74 -19.57 -5.78
CA GLY A 121 -23.15 -20.74 -5.03
C GLY A 121 -24.44 -20.50 -4.22
N ILE A 122 -24.66 -19.27 -3.72
CA ILE A 122 -25.81 -18.89 -2.88
C ILE A 122 -27.09 -18.67 -3.70
N ALA A 123 -27.10 -18.92 -5.01
CA ALA A 123 -28.28 -18.82 -5.86
C ALA A 123 -29.35 -19.89 -5.55
N THR A 124 -29.89 -19.90 -4.33
CA THR A 124 -31.31 -20.16 -4.15
C THR A 124 -32.04 -19.09 -4.97
N PRO A 125 -32.99 -19.45 -5.86
CA PRO A 125 -33.86 -18.44 -6.42
C PRO A 125 -34.42 -17.63 -5.26
N LEU A 126 -34.50 -16.31 -5.40
CA LEU A 126 -35.33 -15.43 -4.60
C LEU A 126 -36.82 -15.79 -4.77
N ARG A 127 -37.17 -17.08 -4.78
CA ARG A 127 -38.47 -17.53 -4.35
C ARG A 127 -38.52 -17.19 -2.88
N ALA A 128 -39.01 -15.99 -2.60
CA ALA A 128 -39.62 -15.66 -1.34
C ALA A 128 -40.42 -16.90 -0.94
N ALA A 129 -39.92 -17.67 0.03
CA ALA A 129 -40.64 -18.80 0.55
C ALA A 129 -41.94 -18.20 1.09
N PRO A 130 -43.11 -18.47 0.48
CA PRO A 130 -44.35 -17.91 0.96
C PRO A 130 -44.66 -18.67 2.26
N GLY A 131 -44.32 -18.10 3.41
CA GLY A 131 -44.68 -18.69 4.70
C GLY A 131 -43.77 -18.46 5.90
N ARG A 132 -42.58 -17.86 5.76
CA ARG A 132 -41.80 -17.43 6.95
C ARG A 132 -41.65 -15.92 6.90
N GLY A 133 -42.35 -15.22 7.81
CA GLY A 133 -42.47 -13.77 7.92
C GLY A 133 -41.20 -13.03 7.51
N GLY A 134 -41.07 -12.77 6.21
CA GLY A 134 -39.95 -12.07 5.64
C GLY A 134 -40.05 -10.65 6.15
N SER A 135 -39.11 -10.25 7.00
CA SER A 135 -39.02 -8.89 7.49
C SER A 135 -39.19 -7.95 6.31
N ARG A 136 -40.22 -7.08 6.33
CA ARG A 136 -40.46 -6.03 5.31
C ARG A 136 -39.21 -5.17 5.04
N TRP A 137 -38.23 -5.25 5.92
CA TRP A 137 -36.95 -4.58 5.86
C TRP A 137 -35.85 -5.35 5.10
N ALA A 138 -36.04 -6.63 4.77
CA ALA A 138 -35.00 -7.46 4.15
C ALA A 138 -34.61 -6.97 2.74
N LEU A 139 -35.60 -6.66 1.89
CA LEU A 139 -35.36 -6.13 0.55
C LEU A 139 -34.75 -4.71 0.58
N PRO A 140 -35.30 -3.72 1.31
CA PRO A 140 -34.68 -2.40 1.38
C PRO A 140 -33.30 -2.44 2.06
N ALA A 141 -33.07 -3.31 3.05
CA ALA A 141 -31.74 -3.48 3.64
C ALA A 141 -30.73 -4.06 2.65
N LEU A 142 -31.13 -5.04 1.83
CA LEU A 142 -30.29 -5.59 0.76
C LEU A 142 -29.97 -4.53 -0.29
N VAL A 143 -30.96 -3.77 -0.75
CA VAL A 143 -30.76 -2.69 -1.73
C VAL A 143 -29.82 -1.63 -1.15
N MET A 144 -30.04 -1.19 0.10
CA MET A 144 -29.16 -0.24 0.78
C MET A 144 -27.73 -0.76 0.90
N MET A 145 -27.56 -2.05 1.22
CA MET A 145 -26.24 -2.69 1.28
C MET A 145 -25.57 -2.72 -0.10
N CYS A 146 -26.30 -3.09 -1.16
CA CYS A 146 -25.78 -3.08 -2.52
C CYS A 146 -25.38 -1.67 -2.97
N VAL A 147 -26.19 -0.65 -2.68
CA VAL A 147 -25.87 0.75 -2.98
C VAL A 147 -24.63 1.19 -2.21
N ALA A 148 -24.55 0.92 -0.89
CA ALA A 148 -23.39 1.26 -0.09
C ALA A 148 -22.10 0.59 -0.59
N LEU A 149 -22.17 -0.69 -0.96
CA LEU A 149 -21.06 -1.43 -1.56
C LEU A 149 -20.66 -0.86 -2.93
N ALA A 150 -21.62 -0.57 -3.79
CA ALA A 150 -21.37 0.01 -5.11
C ALA A 150 -20.75 1.41 -5.00
N THR A 151 -21.25 2.25 -4.09
CA THR A 151 -20.66 3.56 -3.79
C THR A 151 -19.25 3.42 -3.23
N GLY A 152 -19.03 2.53 -2.26
CA GLY A 152 -17.70 2.27 -1.70
C GLY A 152 -16.70 1.79 -2.75
N LEU A 153 -17.13 0.90 -3.66
CA LEU A 153 -16.32 0.43 -4.78
C LEU A 153 -16.01 1.56 -5.77
N ALA A 154 -17.01 2.37 -6.14
CA ALA A 154 -16.83 3.50 -7.06
C ALA A 154 -15.86 4.55 -6.50
N LEU A 155 -15.97 4.90 -5.21
CA LEU A 155 -15.04 5.80 -4.54
C LEU A 155 -13.63 5.21 -4.50
N SER A 156 -13.50 3.93 -4.16
CA SER A 156 -12.21 3.25 -4.13
C SER A 156 -11.55 3.19 -5.51
N LEU A 157 -12.33 2.94 -6.56
CA LEU A 157 -11.84 2.91 -7.94
C LEU A 157 -11.42 4.31 -8.41
N ARG A 158 -12.21 5.34 -8.10
CA ARG A 158 -11.86 6.73 -8.39
C ARG A 158 -10.52 7.09 -7.75
N ASP A 159 -10.36 6.84 -6.45
CA ASP A 159 -9.16 7.18 -5.70
C ASP A 159 -7.95 6.38 -6.20
N TYR A 160 -8.15 5.09 -6.55
CA TYR A 160 -7.13 4.29 -7.20
C TYR A 160 -6.69 4.86 -8.56
N VAL A 161 -7.63 5.32 -9.39
CA VAL A 161 -7.31 5.92 -10.69
C VAL A 161 -6.54 7.24 -10.50
N LEU A 162 -6.98 8.10 -9.58
CA LEU A 162 -6.25 9.34 -9.23
C LEU A 162 -4.83 9.04 -8.76
N LEU A 163 -4.69 8.02 -7.91
CA LEU A 163 -3.40 7.53 -7.47
C LEU A 163 -2.60 6.98 -8.66
N ASN A 164 -3.17 6.20 -9.57
CA ASN A 164 -2.42 5.66 -10.71
C ASN A 164 -1.95 6.75 -11.68
N VAL A 165 -2.79 7.74 -11.99
CA VAL A 165 -2.44 8.85 -12.90
C VAL A 165 -1.31 9.71 -12.32
N THR A 166 -1.36 10.05 -11.03
CA THR A 166 -0.29 10.80 -10.37
C THR A 166 1.05 10.05 -10.35
N GLN A 167 1.04 8.72 -10.43
CA GLN A 167 2.25 7.91 -10.53
C GLN A 167 2.96 8.10 -11.87
N VAL A 168 2.22 8.09 -12.97
CA VAL A 168 2.75 8.22 -14.34
C VAL A 168 3.43 9.57 -14.52
N THR A 169 2.81 10.64 -14.03
CA THR A 169 3.35 12.00 -14.10
C THR A 169 4.59 12.20 -13.21
N GLY A 170 4.63 11.57 -12.03
CA GLY A 170 5.76 11.65 -11.09
C GLY A 170 7.04 10.95 -11.57
N THR A 171 6.92 9.81 -12.28
CA THR A 171 8.06 9.16 -12.97
C THR A 171 8.59 9.98 -14.15
N SER A 172 7.72 10.83 -14.71
CA SER A 172 8.02 11.75 -15.80
C SER A 172 8.14 13.19 -15.29
N THR A 173 8.75 13.38 -14.11
CA THR A 173 9.04 14.71 -13.52
C THR A 173 9.86 15.62 -14.45
N THR A 174 10.43 15.07 -15.53
CA THR A 174 11.13 15.79 -16.59
C THR A 174 10.22 16.33 -17.70
N LEU A 175 8.95 15.93 -17.75
CA LEU A 175 7.97 16.31 -18.80
C LEU A 175 6.68 16.94 -18.26
N ALA A 176 6.40 16.85 -16.95
CA ALA A 176 5.22 17.42 -16.34
C ALA A 176 5.31 18.96 -16.24
N SER A 177 4.24 19.68 -16.60
CA SER A 177 4.19 21.12 -16.38
C SER A 177 4.12 21.44 -14.87
N ARG A 178 4.54 22.65 -14.47
CA ARG A 178 4.42 23.08 -13.05
C ARG A 178 2.99 22.98 -12.51
N GLY A 179 1.99 23.23 -13.37
CA GLY A 179 0.58 23.13 -13.01
C GLY A 179 0.09 21.69 -12.84
N ASP A 180 0.66 20.73 -13.57
CA ASP A 180 0.36 19.30 -13.39
C ASP A 180 0.95 18.78 -12.08
N ALA A 181 2.20 19.14 -11.81
CA ALA A 181 2.86 18.70 -10.59
C ALA A 181 2.16 19.26 -9.32
N GLN A 182 1.68 20.51 -9.34
CA GLN A 182 0.97 21.10 -8.20
C GLN A 182 -0.39 20.43 -7.98
N ARG A 183 -1.09 20.09 -9.07
CA ARG A 183 -2.33 19.30 -9.01
C ARG A 183 -2.09 17.90 -8.45
N ASP A 184 -1.01 17.26 -8.86
CA ASP A 184 -0.63 15.93 -8.37
C ASP A 184 -0.30 15.97 -6.87
N ALA A 185 0.46 16.96 -6.42
CA ALA A 185 0.78 17.16 -5.00
C ALA A 185 -0.49 17.35 -4.15
N LYS A 186 -1.44 18.19 -4.61
CA LYS A 186 -2.72 18.38 -3.92
C LYS A 186 -3.55 17.10 -3.89
N THR A 187 -3.56 16.34 -4.99
CA THR A 187 -4.30 15.08 -5.11
C THR A 187 -3.74 14.03 -4.16
N ILE A 188 -2.42 13.85 -4.14
CA ILE A 188 -1.74 12.92 -3.23
C ILE A 188 -1.96 13.35 -1.77
N GLY A 189 -1.90 14.65 -1.46
CA GLY A 189 -2.19 15.17 -0.13
C GLY A 189 -3.62 14.88 0.35
N ALA A 190 -4.63 15.00 -0.52
CA ALA A 190 -6.00 14.62 -0.19
C ALA A 190 -6.14 13.10 0.04
N LEU A 191 -5.48 12.28 -0.78
CA LEU A 191 -5.48 10.82 -0.62
C LEU A 191 -4.77 10.37 0.67
N ALA A 192 -3.84 11.17 1.19
CA ALA A 192 -3.15 10.91 2.46
C ALA A 192 -4.08 10.97 3.70
N GLN A 193 -5.33 11.46 3.54
CA GLN A 193 -6.34 11.51 4.60
C GLN A 193 -7.38 10.38 4.51
N GLY A 194 -7.37 9.60 3.43
CA GLY A 194 -8.37 8.57 3.14
C GLY A 194 -7.88 7.14 3.36
N ILE A 195 -8.65 6.17 2.88
CA ILE A 195 -8.31 4.74 2.94
C ILE A 195 -7.01 4.38 2.19
N PHE A 196 -6.57 5.24 1.26
CA PHE A 196 -5.31 5.11 0.52
C PHE A 196 -4.13 5.83 1.16
N ALA A 197 -4.30 6.34 2.38
CA ALA A 197 -3.27 7.08 3.10
C ALA A 197 -1.91 6.36 3.11
N PRO A 198 -1.80 5.05 3.39
CA PRO A 198 -0.50 4.37 3.41
C PRO A 198 0.26 4.47 2.08
N VAL A 199 -0.45 4.35 0.95
CA VAL A 199 0.17 4.42 -0.38
C VAL A 199 0.51 5.86 -0.74
N ALA A 200 -0.38 6.81 -0.43
CA ALA A 200 -0.14 8.23 -0.65
C ALA A 200 1.08 8.72 0.16
N GLU A 201 1.14 8.44 1.46
CA GLU A 201 2.26 8.78 2.34
C GLU A 201 3.58 8.19 1.83
N THR A 202 3.58 6.93 1.35
CA THR A 202 4.78 6.30 0.78
C THR A 202 5.31 7.11 -0.40
N ARG A 203 4.42 7.59 -1.27
CA ARG A 203 4.79 8.39 -2.43
C ARG A 203 5.28 9.77 -2.04
N ILE A 204 4.64 10.43 -1.08
CA ILE A 204 5.10 11.72 -0.58
C ILE A 204 6.53 11.58 -0.02
N VAL A 205 6.79 10.56 0.82
CA VAL A 205 8.11 10.34 1.40
C VAL A 205 9.16 10.04 0.33
N LEU A 206 8.88 9.14 -0.62
CA LEU A 206 9.83 8.78 -1.67
C LEU A 206 10.09 9.94 -2.65
N GLY A 207 9.05 10.72 -2.94
CA GLY A 207 9.08 11.86 -3.85
C GLY A 207 9.49 13.19 -3.22
N TYR A 208 9.71 13.24 -1.90
CA TYR A 208 10.18 14.45 -1.24
C TYR A 208 11.47 14.95 -1.91
N PRO A 209 11.70 16.26 -2.08
CA PRO A 209 12.95 16.74 -2.69
C PRO A 209 14.17 16.36 -1.83
N LEU A 210 15.28 15.96 -2.45
CA LEU A 210 16.49 15.54 -1.72
C LEU A 210 17.22 16.74 -1.13
N GLU A 211 16.97 17.93 -1.67
CA GLU A 211 17.68 19.17 -1.39
C GLU A 211 17.02 20.00 -0.30
N GLN A 212 15.75 19.72 0.01
CA GLN A 212 15.01 20.47 1.01
C GLN A 212 15.39 20.01 2.43
N PRO A 213 15.45 20.94 3.40
CA PRO A 213 15.62 20.57 4.80
C PRO A 213 14.44 19.71 5.26
N ALA A 214 14.71 18.73 6.10
CA ALA A 214 13.71 17.78 6.53
C ALA A 214 12.65 18.45 7.43
N ASP A 215 11.41 18.45 6.96
CA ASP A 215 10.24 18.84 7.74
C ASP A 215 9.93 17.79 8.84
N PRO A 216 9.71 18.20 10.11
CA PRO A 216 9.26 17.30 11.18
C PRO A 216 8.08 16.39 10.80
N GLU A 217 7.11 16.89 10.02
CA GLU A 217 5.97 16.11 9.55
C GLU A 217 6.41 14.98 8.62
N ILE A 218 7.30 15.27 7.68
CA ILE A 218 7.85 14.29 6.73
C ILE A 218 8.72 13.24 7.45
N ILE A 219 9.44 13.63 8.51
CA ILE A 219 10.19 12.69 9.35
C ILE A 219 9.23 11.75 10.10
N ALA A 220 8.13 12.28 10.66
CA ALA A 220 7.12 11.47 11.32
C ALA A 220 6.41 10.53 10.33
N MET A 221 6.06 11.02 9.15
CA MET A 221 5.44 10.24 8.08
C MET A 221 6.38 9.13 7.58
N SER A 222 7.67 9.41 7.36
CA SER A 222 8.62 8.37 6.97
C SER A 222 8.78 7.26 8.03
N ALA A 223 8.50 7.57 9.31
CA ALA A 223 8.47 6.56 10.36
C ALA A 223 7.25 5.64 10.22
N ARG A 224 6.08 6.20 9.90
CA ARG A 224 4.86 5.44 9.61
C ARG A 224 5.05 4.56 8.38
N VAL A 225 5.55 5.14 7.27
CA VAL A 225 5.84 4.40 6.04
C VAL A 225 6.73 3.20 6.30
N MET A 226 7.79 3.35 7.11
CA MET A 226 8.66 2.24 7.46
C MET A 226 7.97 1.09 8.22
N ARG A 227 6.84 1.33 8.87
CA ARG A 227 6.09 0.26 9.59
C ARG A 227 5.30 -0.64 8.63
N TYR A 228 4.72 -0.07 7.58
CA TYR A 228 3.87 -0.83 6.65
C TYR A 228 4.52 -1.10 5.29
N TRP A 229 5.61 -0.41 4.95
CA TRP A 229 6.39 -0.60 3.72
C TRP A 229 7.92 -0.51 3.95
N PRO A 230 8.51 -1.45 4.71
CA PRO A 230 9.94 -1.46 4.98
C PRO A 230 10.73 -1.89 3.73
N SER A 231 11.06 -0.94 2.87
CA SER A 231 11.88 -1.16 1.67
C SER A 231 13.22 -0.43 1.76
N SER A 232 14.23 -0.88 1.02
CA SER A 232 15.53 -0.17 0.95
C SER A 232 15.39 1.30 0.52
N ALA A 233 14.45 1.58 -0.39
CA ALA A 233 14.15 2.93 -0.86
C ALA A 233 13.58 3.82 0.26
N VAL A 234 12.62 3.31 1.05
CA VAL A 234 12.08 4.06 2.19
C VAL A 234 13.13 4.19 3.30
N ALA A 235 13.92 3.15 3.55
CA ALA A 235 14.95 3.17 4.59
C ALA A 235 16.04 4.21 4.32
N VAL A 236 16.59 4.25 3.09
CA VAL A 236 17.58 5.27 2.70
C VAL A 236 16.97 6.68 2.70
N ARG A 237 15.72 6.81 2.27
CA ARG A 237 14.99 8.09 2.27
C ARG A 237 14.79 8.63 3.69
N ARG A 238 14.40 7.77 4.63
CA ARG A 238 14.27 8.13 6.04
C ARG A 238 15.62 8.48 6.66
N ALA A 239 16.68 7.72 6.36
CA ALA A 239 18.01 8.01 6.87
C ALA A 239 18.50 9.40 6.42
N LEU A 240 18.25 9.74 5.14
CA LEU A 240 18.51 11.07 4.61
C LEU A 240 17.78 12.16 5.39
N LEU A 241 16.46 12.01 5.60
CA LEU A 241 15.65 12.98 6.35
C LEU A 241 16.14 13.15 7.79
N LEU A 242 16.54 12.06 8.46
CA LEU A 242 17.12 12.10 9.81
C LEU A 242 18.47 12.83 9.82
N ALA A 243 19.33 12.59 8.84
CA ALA A 243 20.62 13.28 8.75
C ALA A 243 20.44 14.79 8.52
N GLN A 244 19.50 15.18 7.66
CA GLN A 244 19.13 16.58 7.41
C GLN A 244 18.54 17.26 8.65
N ALA A 245 17.83 16.51 9.48
CA ALA A 245 17.27 16.98 10.75
C ALA A 245 18.30 17.04 11.90
N GLY A 246 19.59 16.86 11.62
CA GLY A 246 20.63 16.88 12.65
C GLY A 246 20.67 15.62 13.52
N LYS A 247 20.14 14.49 13.04
CA LYS A 247 20.16 13.18 13.74
C LYS A 247 21.07 12.16 13.04
N PRO A 248 22.38 12.44 12.89
CA PRO A 248 23.30 11.61 12.09
C PRO A 248 23.50 10.20 12.66
N GLU A 249 23.45 10.03 13.98
CA GLU A 249 23.59 8.70 14.60
C GLU A 249 22.40 7.78 14.30
N GLU A 250 21.17 8.30 14.41
CA GLU A 250 19.96 7.55 14.08
C GLU A 250 19.93 7.19 12.60
N ALA A 251 20.29 8.15 11.74
CA ALA A 251 20.41 7.94 10.30
C ALA A 251 21.42 6.84 9.97
N GLY A 252 22.61 6.89 10.58
CA GLY A 252 23.65 5.89 10.38
C GLY A 252 23.22 4.49 10.84
N LYS A 253 22.64 4.36 12.03
CA LYS A 253 22.09 3.08 12.55
C LYS A 253 21.02 2.50 11.62
N LEU A 254 20.24 3.37 10.96
CA LEU A 254 19.24 2.94 9.99
C LEU A 254 19.88 2.43 8.69
N ILE A 255 20.91 3.11 8.17
CA ILE A 255 21.68 2.65 7.01
C ILE A 255 22.34 1.29 7.29
N ASP A 256 22.96 1.13 8.46
CA ASP A 256 23.62 -0.13 8.83
C ASP A 256 22.64 -1.30 8.83
N ARG A 257 21.42 -1.08 9.34
CA ARG A 257 20.34 -2.07 9.30
C ARG A 257 19.83 -2.31 7.87
N ALA A 258 19.66 -1.25 7.08
CA ALA A 258 19.17 -1.35 5.71
C ALA A 258 20.13 -2.13 4.81
N VAL A 259 21.43 -1.92 4.95
CA VAL A 259 22.46 -2.65 4.18
C VAL A 259 22.45 -4.13 4.52
N ARG A 260 22.32 -4.50 5.81
CA ARG A 260 22.19 -5.91 6.21
C ARG A 260 20.89 -6.56 5.73
N ALA A 261 19.77 -5.83 5.76
CA ALA A 261 18.47 -6.34 5.33
C ALA A 261 18.35 -6.42 3.79
N PHE A 262 19.04 -5.54 3.06
CA PHE A 262 18.94 -5.42 1.61
C PHE A 262 20.32 -5.35 0.94
N PRO A 263 21.18 -6.38 1.08
CA PRO A 263 22.56 -6.33 0.58
C PRO A 263 22.62 -6.08 -0.93
N THR A 264 21.73 -6.71 -1.71
CA THR A 264 21.64 -6.56 -3.17
C THR A 264 21.18 -5.16 -3.64
N ARG A 265 20.70 -4.31 -2.72
CA ARG A 265 20.25 -2.94 -3.02
C ARG A 265 21.25 -1.89 -2.57
N CYS A 266 22.45 -2.28 -2.13
CA CYS A 266 23.42 -1.35 -1.58
C CYS A 266 23.88 -0.27 -2.58
N SER A 267 24.19 -0.65 -3.83
CA SER A 267 24.55 0.29 -4.89
C SER A 267 23.44 1.30 -5.19
N ALA A 268 22.17 0.86 -5.19
CA ALA A 268 21.01 1.74 -5.37
C ALA A 268 20.84 2.74 -4.20
N MET A 269 21.10 2.30 -2.97
CA MET A 269 21.09 3.20 -1.81
C MET A 269 22.23 4.23 -1.89
N ARG A 270 23.44 3.80 -2.26
CA ARG A 270 24.58 4.69 -2.51
C ARG A 270 24.24 5.75 -3.57
N ALA A 271 23.67 5.35 -4.70
CA ALA A 271 23.28 6.27 -5.77
C ALA A 271 22.22 7.31 -5.35
N THR A 272 21.35 6.98 -4.40
CA THR A 272 20.41 7.96 -3.82
C THR A 272 21.13 8.94 -2.89
N LEU A 273 22.04 8.45 -2.04
CA LEU A 273 22.84 9.30 -1.17
C LEU A 273 23.73 10.24 -1.97
N GLU A 274 24.40 9.76 -3.02
CA GLU A 274 25.23 10.61 -3.91
C GLU A 274 24.44 11.74 -4.56
N ARG A 275 23.19 11.49 -4.98
CA ARG A 275 22.31 12.55 -5.49
C ARG A 275 21.98 13.59 -4.42
N ALA A 276 21.75 13.17 -3.18
CA ALA A 276 21.50 14.08 -2.07
C ALA A 276 22.77 14.85 -1.62
N ARG A 277 23.96 14.29 -1.85
CA ARG A 277 25.26 14.89 -1.50
C ARG A 277 25.44 16.27 -2.14
N LEU A 278 24.95 16.45 -3.36
CA LEU A 278 25.04 17.72 -4.09
C LEU A 278 24.34 18.89 -3.37
N ALA A 279 23.36 18.60 -2.51
CA ALA A 279 22.60 19.63 -1.82
C ALA A 279 22.93 19.78 -0.33
N ASN A 280 23.39 18.72 0.34
CA ASN A 280 23.85 18.80 1.73
C ASN A 280 25.08 17.90 1.97
N PRO A 281 26.29 18.36 1.62
CA PRO A 281 27.48 17.52 1.66
C PRO A 281 27.80 17.00 3.07
N ALA A 282 27.73 17.85 4.09
CA ALA A 282 28.17 17.53 5.45
C ALA A 282 27.35 16.39 6.09
N ALA A 283 26.03 16.40 5.93
CA ALA A 283 25.16 15.37 6.51
C ALA A 283 25.27 14.02 5.78
N ILE A 284 25.60 14.05 4.48
CA ILE A 284 25.56 12.86 3.60
C ILE A 284 26.90 12.15 3.53
N GLU A 285 28.02 12.86 3.61
CA GLU A 285 29.37 12.27 3.66
C GLU A 285 29.51 11.26 4.81
N GLN A 286 28.90 11.54 5.96
CA GLN A 286 28.88 10.60 7.09
C GLN A 286 28.15 9.30 6.77
N LEU A 287 27.02 9.38 6.05
CA LEU A 287 26.25 8.20 5.65
C LEU A 287 26.96 7.39 4.56
N LEU A 288 27.57 8.06 3.58
CA LEU A 288 28.37 7.42 2.54
C LEU A 288 29.58 6.70 3.12
N THR A 289 30.28 7.35 4.07
CA THR A 289 31.41 6.74 4.79
C THR A 289 30.98 5.48 5.55
N ARG A 290 29.84 5.52 6.26
CA ARG A 290 29.31 4.33 6.94
C ARG A 290 28.92 3.23 5.97
N LEU A 291 28.27 3.58 4.85
CA LEU A 291 27.87 2.61 3.83
C LEU A 291 29.09 1.93 3.20
N ALA A 292 30.20 2.65 3.00
CA ALA A 292 31.47 2.08 2.52
C ALA A 292 32.18 1.18 3.56
N ARG A 293 31.95 1.36 4.86
CA ARG A 293 32.55 0.54 5.93
C ARG A 293 31.90 -0.83 6.11
N ASN A 294 30.78 -1.13 5.45
CA ASN A 294 30.19 -2.48 5.48
C ASN A 294 31.02 -3.43 4.60
N GLN A 295 32.17 -3.89 5.13
CA GLN A 295 33.27 -4.61 4.47
C GLN A 295 32.94 -6.02 3.91
N GLY A 296 31.69 -6.34 3.63
CA GLY A 296 31.29 -7.63 3.02
C GLY A 296 30.16 -7.53 2.01
N ILE A 297 29.68 -6.32 1.72
CA ILE A 297 28.58 -6.09 0.79
C ILE A 297 29.09 -5.15 -0.29
N ASP A 298 29.11 -5.63 -1.54
CA ASP A 298 29.50 -4.80 -2.67
C ASP A 298 28.43 -3.74 -2.94
N CYS A 299 28.79 -2.50 -2.68
CA CYS A 299 27.94 -1.33 -2.87
C CYS A 299 28.39 -0.48 -4.07
N SER A 300 29.37 -0.96 -4.84
CA SER A 300 30.00 -0.31 -6.00
C SER A 300 29.01 -0.10 -7.15
#